data_AF-S7U3Q1-F1
#
_entry.id   AF-S7U3Q1-F1
#
_cell.length_a   1.000
_cell.length_b   1.000
_cell.length_c   1.000
_cell.angle_alpha   90.00
_cell.angle_beta   90.00
_cell.angle_gamma   90.00
#
_symmetry.space_group_name_H-M   'P 1'
#
loop_
_entity.id
_entity.type
_entity.pdbx_description
1 polymer ?
#
loop_
_entity_poly.entity_id
_entity_poly.type
_entity_poly.pdbx_seq_one_letter_code
_entity_poly.pdbx_strand_id
1 'polypeptide(L)'
;MGVGYMIGFGLFTTIQASLISWFAIDVLDMMMEGSFWYVLLITFLLAMTALALGMLLSAFANNELQMVQFIPLVVVPQVFFSGLFNLDTMEQWLRSLSVIMPLTYGADALRDIMVRGEGFSAIAVDVYVLLGFTLLFMLLNVVALKKYRKL
;
A
#
# COMPACT_ATOMS: atom_id res chain seq x y z
N MET A 1 9.35 20.13 -6.48
CA MET A 1 8.37 19.71 -5.46
C MET A 1 9.10 18.80 -4.50
N GLY A 2 9.41 19.31 -3.30
CA GLY A 2 10.51 18.84 -2.47
C GLY A 2 10.09 18.07 -1.22
N VAL A 3 11.10 17.50 -0.57
CA VAL A 3 11.09 16.70 0.67
C VAL A 3 10.09 17.18 1.73
N GLY A 4 9.83 18.48 1.85
CA GLY A 4 8.84 19.04 2.78
C GLY A 4 7.39 18.60 2.53
N TYR A 5 6.99 18.38 1.27
CA TYR A 5 5.64 17.86 0.98
C TYR A 5 5.51 16.38 1.34
N MET A 6 6.57 15.58 1.12
CA MET A 6 6.61 14.18 1.53
C MET A 6 6.60 14.01 3.05
N ILE A 7 7.29 14.88 3.80
CA ILE A 7 7.25 14.88 5.27
C ILE A 7 5.87 15.29 5.78
N GLY A 8 5.26 16.34 5.21
CA GLY A 8 3.92 16.80 5.59
C GLY A 8 2.83 15.77 5.29
N PHE A 9 2.83 15.20 4.09
CA PHE A 9 1.90 14.12 3.72
C PHE A 9 2.18 12.83 4.51
N GLY A 10 3.45 12.51 4.77
CA GLY A 10 3.84 11.36 5.60
C GLY A 10 3.26 11.46 7.01
N LEU A 11 3.46 12.60 7.68
CA LEU A 11 2.89 12.85 9.01
C LEU A 11 1.35 12.75 9.01
N PHE A 12 0.71 13.40 8.04
CA PHE A 12 -0.75 13.36 7.92
C PHE A 12 -1.27 11.92 7.71
N THR A 13 -0.64 11.17 6.81
CA THR A 13 -1.01 9.78 6.54
C THR A 13 -0.75 8.85 7.72
N THR A 14 0.32 9.06 8.50
CA THR A 14 0.52 8.33 9.77
C THR A 14 -0.59 8.60 10.76
N ILE A 15 -0.94 9.87 10.99
CA ILE A 15 -2.03 10.24 11.93
C ILE A 15 -3.35 9.63 11.46
N GLN A 16 -3.65 9.73 10.17
CA GLN A 16 -4.85 9.16 9.58
C GLN A 16 -4.89 7.63 9.74
N ALA A 17 -3.80 6.93 9.40
CA ALA A 17 -3.71 5.46 9.53
C ALA A 17 -3.89 5.02 10.99
N SER A 18 -3.30 5.75 11.94
CA SER A 18 -3.49 5.50 13.37
C SER A 18 -4.92 5.68 13.82
N LEU A 19 -5.58 6.77 13.40
CA LEU A 19 -7.00 7.02 13.73
C LEU A 19 -7.92 5.96 13.14
N ILE A 20 -7.70 5.56 11.88
CA ILE A 20 -8.51 4.52 11.22
C ILE A 20 -8.31 3.17 11.92
N SER A 21 -7.07 2.79 12.20
CA SER A 21 -6.76 1.51 12.85
C SER A 21 -7.35 1.46 14.26
N TRP A 22 -7.19 2.54 15.03
CA TRP A 22 -7.77 2.67 16.36
C TRP A 22 -9.29 2.56 16.34
N PHE A 23 -9.95 3.33 15.46
CA PHE A 23 -11.41 3.27 15.35
C PHE A 23 -11.90 1.87 14.93
N ALA A 24 -11.22 1.24 13.98
CA ALA A 24 -11.62 -0.08 13.50
C ALA A 24 -11.47 -1.15 14.59
N ILE A 25 -10.46 -1.07 15.45
CA ILE A 25 -10.26 -2.04 16.54
C ILE A 25 -11.18 -1.73 17.73
N ASP A 26 -11.13 -0.50 18.26
CA ASP A 26 -11.79 -0.17 19.53
C ASP A 26 -13.28 0.18 19.37
N VAL A 27 -13.71 0.66 18.19
CA VAL A 27 -15.11 1.07 17.96
C VAL A 27 -15.88 0.05 17.14
N LEU A 28 -15.25 -0.56 16.12
CA LEU A 28 -15.89 -1.59 15.30
C LEU A 28 -15.66 -3.02 15.84
N ASP A 29 -14.99 -3.16 16.99
CA ASP A 29 -14.72 -4.42 17.68
C ASP A 29 -14.01 -5.45 16.77
N MET A 30 -13.11 -4.96 15.90
CA MET A 30 -12.33 -5.84 15.05
C MET A 30 -11.31 -6.63 15.86
N MET A 31 -11.22 -7.93 15.56
CA MET A 31 -10.27 -8.85 16.17
C MET A 31 -8.82 -8.35 16.01
N MET A 32 -8.07 -8.37 17.11
CA MET A 32 -6.68 -7.92 17.17
C MET A 32 -5.91 -8.78 18.16
N GLU A 33 -5.48 -9.96 17.69
CA GLU A 33 -4.72 -10.92 18.50
C GLU A 33 -3.25 -10.50 18.69
N GLY A 34 -2.66 -9.88 17.66
CA GLY A 34 -1.25 -9.50 17.64
C GLY A 34 -0.95 -8.13 18.24
N SER A 35 0.08 -7.46 17.72
CA SER A 35 0.48 -6.12 18.18
C SER A 35 -0.11 -5.01 17.32
N PHE A 36 -0.78 -4.05 17.96
CA PHE A 36 -1.24 -2.82 17.31
C PHE A 36 -0.11 -2.04 16.61
N TRP A 37 1.11 -2.08 17.15
CA TRP A 37 2.26 -1.40 16.54
C TRP A 37 2.63 -2.01 15.18
N TYR A 38 2.46 -3.31 15.00
CA TYR A 38 2.67 -3.95 13.70
C TYR A 38 1.57 -3.57 12.70
N VAL A 39 0.33 -3.42 13.16
CA VAL A 39 -0.77 -2.89 12.32
C VAL A 39 -0.42 -1.47 11.84
N LEU A 40 0.04 -0.60 12.74
CA LEU A 40 0.46 0.76 12.37
C LEU A 40 1.63 0.76 11.38
N LEU A 41 2.63 -0.11 11.58
CA LEU A 41 3.75 -0.23 10.66
C LEU A 41 3.29 -0.62 9.25
N ILE A 42 2.48 -1.67 9.12
CA ILE A 42 2.01 -2.17 7.81
C ILE A 42 1.09 -1.15 7.13
N THR A 43 0.14 -0.57 7.87
CA THR A 43 -0.77 0.45 7.32
C THR A 43 -0.03 1.71 6.87
N PHE A 44 0.99 2.14 7.62
CA PHE A 44 1.86 3.25 7.22
C PHE A 44 2.65 2.93 5.93
N LEU A 45 3.26 1.75 5.84
CA LEU A 45 4.00 1.35 4.64
C LEU A 45 3.08 1.22 3.41
N LEU A 46 1.88 0.67 3.58
CA LEU A 46 0.85 0.65 2.54
C LEU A 46 0.46 2.07 2.11
N ALA A 47 0.22 2.98 3.04
CA ALA A 47 -0.14 4.37 2.74
C ALA A 47 0.98 5.08 1.97
N MET A 48 2.24 4.90 2.36
CA MET A 48 3.40 5.43 1.66
C MET A 48 3.55 4.86 0.25
N THR A 49 3.34 3.54 0.11
CA THR A 49 3.37 2.85 -1.19
C THR A 49 2.28 3.38 -2.11
N ALA A 50 1.04 3.48 -1.62
CA ALA A 50 -0.12 3.97 -2.36
C ALA A 50 0.06 5.44 -2.76
N LEU A 51 0.60 6.27 -1.87
CA LEU A 51 0.91 7.67 -2.15
C LEU A 51 1.95 7.79 -3.27
N ALA A 52 3.06 7.04 -3.17
CA ALA A 52 4.11 7.06 -4.19
C ALA A 52 3.60 6.57 -5.56
N LEU A 53 2.76 5.53 -5.57
CA LEU A 53 2.11 5.03 -6.78
C LEU A 53 1.12 6.06 -7.36
N GLY A 54 0.29 6.69 -6.53
CA GLY A 54 -0.65 7.73 -6.96
C GLY A 54 0.05 8.95 -7.56
N MET A 55 1.16 9.38 -6.96
CA MET A 55 2.02 10.43 -7.52
C MET A 55 2.62 10.02 -8.87
N LEU A 56 3.04 8.76 -9.00
CA LEU A 56 3.61 8.24 -10.24
C LEU A 56 2.56 8.26 -11.36
N LEU A 57 1.36 7.76 -11.09
CA LEU A 57 0.25 7.76 -12.04
C LEU A 57 -0.15 9.18 -12.44
N SER A 58 -0.18 10.12 -11.50
CA SER A 58 -0.45 11.54 -11.75
C SER A 58 0.57 12.15 -12.71
N ALA A 59 1.84 11.72 -12.68
CA ALA A 59 2.86 12.21 -13.60
C ALA A 59 2.64 11.76 -15.06
N PHE A 60 1.85 10.70 -15.29
CA PHE A 60 1.51 10.19 -16.63
C PHE A 60 0.10 10.58 -17.09
N ALA A 61 -0.73 11.14 -16.21
CA ALA A 61 -2.07 11.59 -16.56
C ALA A 61 -2.00 12.97 -17.24
N ASN A 62 -2.74 13.15 -18.34
CA ASN A 62 -2.81 14.43 -19.07
C ASN A 62 -3.84 15.39 -18.48
N ASN A 63 -4.81 14.88 -17.71
CA ASN A 63 -5.86 15.65 -17.06
C ASN A 63 -6.47 14.89 -15.87
N GLU A 64 -7.31 15.58 -15.09
CA GLU A 64 -7.94 15.04 -13.88
C GLU A 64 -8.86 13.84 -14.18
N LEU A 65 -9.63 13.88 -15.28
CA LEU A 65 -10.51 12.77 -15.67
C LEU A 65 -9.71 11.49 -15.95
N GLN A 66 -8.56 11.61 -16.61
CA GLN A 66 -7.67 10.48 -16.88
C GLN A 66 -7.08 9.93 -15.57
N MET A 67 -6.74 10.79 -14.61
CA MET A 67 -6.23 10.35 -13.31
C MET A 67 -7.30 9.55 -12.55
N VAL A 68 -8.56 10.01 -12.56
CA VAL A 68 -9.68 9.30 -11.94
C VAL A 68 -9.88 7.91 -12.57
N GLN A 69 -9.61 7.74 -13.88
CA GLN A 69 -9.69 6.44 -14.55
C GLN A 69 -8.52 5.50 -14.22
N PHE A 70 -7.34 6.01 -13.88
CA PHE A 70 -6.21 5.19 -13.44
C PHE A 70 -6.41 4.56 -12.07
N ILE A 71 -7.15 5.22 -11.17
CA ILE A 71 -7.44 4.70 -9.82
C ILE A 71 -8.09 3.31 -9.88
N PRO A 72 -9.25 3.10 -10.51
CA PRO A 72 -9.89 1.78 -10.54
C PRO A 72 -9.03 0.76 -11.29
N LEU A 73 -8.32 1.17 -12.35
CA LEU A 73 -7.42 0.29 -13.10
C LEU A 73 -6.32 -0.32 -12.23
N VAL A 74 -5.85 0.42 -11.23
CA VAL A 74 -4.75 0.00 -10.36
C VAL A 74 -5.25 -0.59 -9.04
N VAL A 75 -6.32 -0.06 -8.47
CA VAL A 75 -6.85 -0.50 -7.17
C VAL A 75 -7.66 -1.78 -7.31
N VAL A 76 -8.53 -1.90 -8.32
CA VAL A 76 -9.41 -3.06 -8.45
C VAL A 76 -8.61 -4.37 -8.56
N PRO A 77 -7.59 -4.50 -9.43
CA PRO A 77 -6.78 -5.71 -9.46
C PRO A 77 -6.15 -6.04 -8.11
N GLN A 78 -5.62 -5.05 -7.40
CA GLN A 78 -5.02 -5.25 -6.08
C GLN A 78 -6.01 -5.81 -5.06
N VAL A 79 -7.25 -5.33 -5.07
CA VAL A 79 -8.33 -5.79 -4.18
C VAL A 79 -8.68 -7.26 -4.44
N PHE A 80 -8.61 -7.74 -5.70
CA PHE A 80 -8.79 -9.17 -5.98
C PHE A 80 -7.75 -10.05 -5.27
N PHE A 81 -6.54 -9.53 -5.09
CA PHE A 81 -5.42 -10.23 -4.47
C PHE A 81 -5.20 -9.90 -2.99
N SER A 82 -6.11 -9.16 -2.34
CA SER A 82 -6.01 -8.80 -0.92
C SER A 82 -6.59 -9.87 0.02
N GLY A 83 -6.84 -11.09 -0.48
CA GLY A 83 -7.46 -12.17 0.28
C GLY A 83 -9.00 -12.12 0.36
N LEU A 84 -9.65 -11.16 -0.32
CA LEU A 84 -11.11 -11.12 -0.47
C LEU A 84 -11.64 -12.29 -1.32
N PHE A 85 -10.84 -12.75 -2.28
CA PHE A 85 -11.12 -13.95 -3.06
C PHE A 85 -10.13 -15.05 -2.66
N ASN A 86 -10.60 -16.31 -2.72
CA ASN A 86 -9.73 -17.44 -2.44
C ASN A 86 -8.74 -17.65 -3.61
N LEU A 87 -7.48 -17.27 -3.40
CA LEU A 87 -6.42 -17.36 -4.40
C LEU A 87 -6.09 -18.79 -4.83
N ASP A 88 -6.40 -19.80 -4.02
CA ASP A 88 -6.19 -21.20 -4.37
C ASP A 88 -7.19 -21.70 -5.42
N THR A 89 -8.28 -20.95 -5.64
CA THR A 89 -9.27 -21.23 -6.69
C THR A 89 -8.95 -20.51 -8.00
N MET A 90 -7.91 -19.67 -8.03
CA MET A 90 -7.51 -18.92 -9.22
C MET A 90 -6.53 -19.70 -10.09
N GLU A 91 -6.64 -19.51 -11.40
CA GLU A 91 -5.65 -20.00 -12.38
C GLU A 91 -4.23 -19.53 -12.04
N GLN A 92 -3.24 -20.38 -12.30
CA GLN A 92 -1.86 -20.17 -11.81
C GLN A 92 -1.20 -18.89 -12.34
N TRP A 93 -1.52 -18.52 -13.59
CA TRP A 93 -1.05 -17.27 -14.20
C TRP A 93 -1.65 -16.04 -13.51
N LEU A 94 -2.92 -16.12 -13.07
CA LEU A 94 -3.61 -15.03 -12.40
C LEU A 94 -3.04 -14.86 -10.99
N ARG A 95 -2.78 -15.96 -10.29
CA ARG A 95 -2.10 -15.95 -8.99
C ARG A 95 -0.72 -15.29 -9.04
N SER A 96 0.01 -15.46 -10.14
CA SER A 96 1.34 -14.85 -10.31
C SER A 96 1.30 -13.32 -10.34
N LEU A 97 0.15 -12.71 -10.63
CA LEU A 97 0.00 -11.25 -10.58
C LEU A 97 -0.02 -10.71 -9.15
N SER A 98 -0.34 -11.52 -8.12
CA SER A 98 -0.36 -11.03 -6.74
C SER A 98 1.01 -10.53 -6.27
N VAL A 99 2.09 -11.10 -6.81
CA VAL A 99 3.48 -10.75 -6.45
C VAL A 99 3.83 -9.31 -6.84
N ILE A 100 3.18 -8.75 -7.86
CA ILE A 100 3.41 -7.36 -8.29
C ILE A 100 2.43 -6.37 -7.67
N MET A 101 1.58 -6.82 -6.75
CA MET A 101 0.53 -6.03 -6.11
C MET A 101 0.90 -5.73 -4.66
N PRO A 102 1.28 -4.49 -4.32
CA PRO A 102 1.69 -4.15 -2.96
C PRO A 102 0.63 -4.46 -1.90
N LEU A 103 -0.66 -4.30 -2.24
CA LEU A 103 -1.76 -4.58 -1.32
C LEU A 103 -1.80 -6.03 -0.84
N THR A 104 -1.31 -6.99 -1.64
CA THR A 104 -1.25 -8.41 -1.25
C THR A 104 -0.41 -8.59 0.01
N TYR A 105 0.81 -8.07 0.02
CA TYR A 105 1.73 -8.14 1.16
C TYR A 105 1.16 -7.45 2.41
N GLY A 106 0.48 -6.31 2.22
CA GLY A 106 -0.16 -5.62 3.34
C GLY A 106 -1.34 -6.38 3.91
N ALA A 107 -2.16 -6.99 3.06
CA ALA A 107 -3.30 -7.81 3.50
C ALA A 107 -2.85 -9.09 4.21
N ASP A 108 -1.83 -9.77 3.67
CA ASP A 108 -1.24 -10.97 4.26
C ASP A 108 -0.63 -10.66 5.63
N ALA A 109 0.17 -9.59 5.74
CA ALA A 109 0.74 -9.17 7.02
C ALA A 109 -0.32 -8.79 8.05
N LEU A 110 -1.35 -8.02 7.64
CA LEU A 110 -2.45 -7.66 8.55
C LEU A 110 -3.23 -8.90 9.01
N ARG A 111 -3.41 -9.90 8.14
CA ARG A 111 -4.04 -11.17 8.52
C ARG A 111 -3.19 -11.92 9.54
N ASP A 112 -1.88 -12.00 9.32
CA ASP A 112 -0.97 -12.68 10.24
C ASP A 112 -0.92 -11.99 11.61
N ILE A 113 -0.94 -10.66 11.66
CA ILE A 113 -0.98 -9.90 12.91
C ILE A 113 -2.35 -10.02 13.60
N MET A 114 -3.42 -9.64 12.90
CA MET A 114 -4.73 -9.40 13.53
C MET A 114 -5.48 -10.71 13.79
N VAL A 115 -5.31 -11.71 12.93
CA VAL A 115 -6.04 -12.97 13.00
C VAL A 115 -5.21 -14.10 13.61
N ARG A 116 -3.92 -14.18 13.26
CA ARG A 116 -3.05 -15.28 13.74
C ARG A 116 -2.22 -14.92 14.97
N GLY A 117 -2.18 -13.64 15.36
CA GLY A 117 -1.39 -13.18 16.50
C GLY A 117 0.12 -13.28 16.28
N GLU A 118 0.57 -13.31 15.03
CA GLU A 118 1.98 -13.53 14.68
C GLU A 118 2.84 -12.29 14.95
N GLY A 119 4.13 -12.54 15.23
CA GLY A 119 5.12 -11.52 15.52
C GLY A 119 5.83 -10.95 14.29
N PHE A 120 6.80 -10.07 14.52
CA PHE A 120 7.57 -9.42 13.45
C PHE A 120 8.24 -10.39 12.47
N SER A 121 8.69 -11.56 12.94
CA SER A 121 9.34 -12.57 12.09
C SER A 121 8.45 -13.09 10.97
N ALA A 122 7.13 -13.16 11.19
CA ALA A 122 6.18 -13.60 10.18
C ALA A 122 5.99 -12.55 9.09
N ILE A 123 5.89 -11.27 9.49
CA ILE A 123 5.61 -10.14 8.58
C ILE A 123 6.86 -9.48 7.99
N ALA A 124 8.06 -9.95 8.34
CA ALA A 124 9.31 -9.29 7.96
C ALA A 124 9.44 -9.18 6.43
N VAL A 125 9.05 -10.23 5.71
CA VAL A 125 9.08 -10.25 4.24
C VAL A 125 8.14 -9.17 3.68
N ASP A 126 6.91 -9.08 4.18
CA ASP A 126 5.94 -8.08 3.72
C ASP A 126 6.43 -6.65 3.96
N VAL A 127 7.04 -6.40 5.14
CA VAL A 127 7.66 -5.12 5.46
C VAL A 127 8.73 -4.74 4.45
N TYR A 128 9.66 -5.66 4.15
CA TYR A 128 10.74 -5.38 3.19
C TYR A 128 10.22 -5.21 1.76
N VAL A 129 9.21 -5.97 1.34
CA VAL A 129 8.62 -5.84 0.02
C VAL A 129 7.87 -4.51 -0.13
N LEU A 130 7.07 -4.11 0.86
CA LEU A 130 6.38 -2.80 0.85
C LEU A 130 7.37 -1.62 0.85
N LEU A 131 8.45 -1.72 1.64
CA LEU A 131 9.55 -0.75 1.58
C LEU A 131 10.19 -0.70 0.19
N GLY A 132 10.42 -1.88 -0.42
CA GLY A 132 10.92 -2.00 -1.78
C GLY A 132 10.04 -1.31 -2.82
N PHE A 133 8.72 -1.55 -2.77
CA PHE A 133 7.75 -0.86 -3.64
C PHE A 133 7.72 0.65 -3.43
N THR A 134 7.72 1.10 -2.18
CA THR A 134 7.77 2.53 -1.84
C THR A 134 8.99 3.19 -2.48
N LEU A 135 10.19 2.63 -2.27
CA LEU A 135 11.43 3.15 -2.83
C LEU A 135 11.43 3.10 -4.35
N LEU A 136 10.96 2.01 -4.94
CA LEU A 136 10.84 1.85 -6.39
C LEU A 136 9.95 2.95 -7.00
N PHE A 137 8.75 3.15 -6.47
CA PHE A 137 7.84 4.18 -6.98
C PHE A 137 8.38 5.59 -6.76
N MET A 138 9.04 5.87 -5.63
CA MET A 138 9.72 7.15 -5.41
C MET A 138 10.84 7.40 -6.44
N LEU A 139 11.65 6.39 -6.74
CA LEU A 139 12.69 6.49 -7.77
C LEU A 139 12.09 6.75 -9.15
N LEU A 140 11.03 6.03 -9.51
CA LEU A 140 10.31 6.23 -10.76
C LEU A 140 9.71 7.63 -10.87
N ASN A 141 9.16 8.19 -9.79
CA ASN A 141 8.69 9.57 -9.75
C ASN A 141 9.81 10.57 -10.06
N VAL A 142 10.99 10.40 -9.45
CA VAL A 142 12.16 11.26 -9.72
C VAL A 142 12.59 11.17 -11.18
N VAL A 143 12.59 9.97 -11.76
CA VAL A 143 12.95 9.75 -13.17
C VAL A 143 11.90 10.38 -14.10
N ALA A 144 10.61 10.20 -13.82
CA ALA A 144 9.51 10.78 -14.59
C ALA A 144 9.62 12.30 -14.63
N LEU A 145 9.82 12.96 -13.48
CA LEU A 145 10.00 14.41 -13.39
C LEU A 145 11.21 14.92 -14.18
N LYS A 146 12.34 14.19 -14.15
CA LYS A 146 13.54 14.54 -14.94
C LYS A 146 13.29 14.48 -16.45
N LYS A 147 12.42 13.58 -16.91
CA LYS A 147 12.09 13.43 -18.34
C LYS A 147 11.26 14.62 -18.85
N TYR A 148 10.30 15.11 -18.06
CA TYR A 148 9.49 16.29 -18.42
C TYR A 148 10.27 17.59 -18.39
N ARG A 149 11.30 17.71 -17.54
CA ARG A 149 12.13 18.94 -17.44
C ARG A 149 13.22 19.06 -18.53
N LYS A 150 13.37 18.04 -19.38
CA LYS A 150 14.32 18.01 -20.50
C LYS A 150 13.66 18.26 -21.87
N LEU A 151 12.34 18.47 -21.89
CA LEU A 151 11.58 18.97 -23.03
C LEU A 151 11.38 20.48 -22.86
#